data_AF-A0AB34I4D6-F1
#
_entry.id   AF-A0AB34I4D6-F1
#
_cell.length_a   1.000
_cell.length_b   1.000
_cell.length_c   1.000
_cell.angle_alpha   90.00
_cell.angle_beta   90.00
_cell.angle_gamma   90.00
#
_symmetry.space_group_name_H-M   'P 1'
#
loop_
_entity.id
_entity.type
_entity.pdbx_description
1 polymer ?
#
loop_
_entity_poly.entity_id
_entity_poly.type
_entity_poly.pdbx_seq_one_letter_code
_entity_poly.pdbx_strand_id
1 'polypeptide(L)'
;MNDIFLYRELNSKTTLKFVHTSFHGVGHDYVQLAFQVFGFKPPIPVPEQKDPDPDFSTVKCPNPEEGESVLEYYIELNIFSAIQLFGSPFQELSLRLAEKENARIVLATDPDADRLAVAELQEKSWGQGVLMRSYKGLDLNFHSLYSGDWKVFTGNELAALFGWWMFDCWKKNKSRNADVKNIYMLATTVSSKILKAIALKEGFHFEETLPGFKWIGSRIKDLLENGKEVLFAFEESIGFLCGTSVLDKDGVSAAVVVAEMASYLETMNITLKQQLINVYEKYGYHISKTSYFLCYDPTTIKSIFERLRNFDSPKEYPKFCGTFAILHIRDVTTGYDSSQPNKKSVLPVSKNSQMITFTFQNGCVATLRTSGTEPKIKYYAEMCASPDQRTSKLLTFSLSDTALLEEELKKLIEALIENFLEPSKNGLTWRSV
;
A
#
# COMPACT_ATOMS: atom_id res chain seq x y z
N MET A 1 -3.63 -21.28 -12.39
CA MET A 1 -4.85 -20.91 -11.62
C MET A 1 -5.23 -21.92 -10.53
N ASN A 2 -4.89 -23.22 -10.63
CA ASN A 2 -5.15 -24.19 -9.55
C ASN A 2 -4.32 -23.95 -8.26
N ASP A 3 -3.35 -23.03 -8.27
CA ASP A 3 -2.40 -22.84 -7.17
C ASP A 3 -2.75 -21.70 -6.20
N ILE A 4 -3.81 -20.93 -6.47
CA ILE A 4 -4.19 -19.73 -5.66
C ILE A 4 -5.58 -19.83 -5.02
N PHE A 5 -6.22 -20.99 -5.12
CA PHE A 5 -7.62 -21.20 -4.77
C PHE A 5 -7.77 -22.47 -3.94
N LEU A 6 -8.37 -22.35 -2.75
CA LEU A 6 -8.36 -23.43 -1.76
C LEU A 6 -9.73 -23.76 -1.18
N TYR A 7 -10.66 -22.81 -1.15
CA TYR A 7 -11.84 -22.92 -0.30
C TYR A 7 -13.15 -22.85 -1.08
N ARG A 8 -13.25 -23.48 -2.27
CA ARG A 8 -14.46 -23.45 -3.13
C ARG A 8 -15.77 -23.72 -2.40
N GLU A 9 -15.80 -24.78 -1.61
CA GLU A 9 -17.02 -25.19 -0.91
C GLU A 9 -17.43 -24.15 0.13
N LEU A 10 -16.46 -23.51 0.78
CA LEU A 10 -16.71 -22.43 1.71
C LEU A 10 -17.20 -21.19 0.97
N ASN A 11 -16.54 -20.83 -0.12
CA ASN A 11 -16.88 -19.68 -0.97
C ASN A 11 -18.33 -19.75 -1.46
N SER A 12 -18.78 -20.93 -1.90
CA SER A 12 -20.18 -21.14 -2.35
C SER A 12 -21.23 -21.05 -1.26
N LYS A 13 -20.84 -21.23 0.01
CA LYS A 13 -21.71 -21.15 1.19
C LYS A 13 -21.63 -19.78 1.87
N THR A 14 -20.75 -18.88 1.42
CA THR A 14 -20.60 -17.57 2.06
C THR A 14 -21.88 -16.75 1.95
N THR A 15 -22.23 -16.06 3.03
CA THR A 15 -23.29 -15.06 3.06
C THR A 15 -22.76 -13.65 2.83
N LEU A 16 -21.43 -13.48 2.79
CA LEU A 16 -20.80 -12.20 2.51
C LEU A 16 -21.17 -11.72 1.11
N LYS A 17 -21.57 -10.46 1.05
CA LYS A 17 -21.82 -9.74 -0.19
C LYS A 17 -20.65 -8.81 -0.47
N PHE A 18 -20.32 -8.74 -1.75
CA PHE A 18 -19.23 -7.95 -2.30
C PHE A 18 -19.82 -6.99 -3.34
N VAL A 19 -19.36 -5.74 -3.33
CA VAL A 19 -19.60 -4.78 -4.42
C VAL A 19 -18.33 -4.63 -5.23
N HIS A 20 -18.44 -4.55 -6.55
CA HIS A 20 -17.32 -4.32 -7.44
C HIS A 20 -17.56 -3.10 -8.35
N THR A 21 -16.53 -2.27 -8.48
CA THR A 21 -16.45 -1.21 -9.50
C THR A 21 -15.17 -1.35 -10.32
N SER A 22 -15.29 -1.15 -11.63
CA SER A 22 -14.16 -1.13 -12.57
C SER A 22 -13.75 0.28 -12.98
N PHE A 23 -14.39 1.34 -12.47
CA PHE A 23 -14.17 2.73 -12.89
C PHE A 23 -14.15 2.92 -14.41
N HIS A 24 -15.15 2.33 -15.08
CA HIS A 24 -15.26 2.30 -16.53
C HIS A 24 -14.11 1.58 -17.25
N GLY A 25 -13.44 0.69 -16.53
CA GLY A 25 -12.40 -0.19 -17.01
C GLY A 25 -12.89 -1.48 -17.61
N VAL A 26 -11.93 -2.27 -18.09
CA VAL A 26 -12.15 -3.60 -18.67
C VAL A 26 -12.38 -4.69 -17.62
N GLY A 27 -12.14 -4.40 -16.34
CA GLY A 27 -12.09 -5.41 -15.27
C GLY A 27 -13.41 -6.09 -14.91
N HIS A 28 -14.57 -5.52 -15.26
CA HIS A 28 -15.88 -6.02 -14.82
C HIS A 28 -16.10 -7.50 -15.15
N ASP A 29 -16.11 -7.87 -16.42
CA ASP A 29 -16.41 -9.23 -16.86
C ASP A 29 -15.42 -10.26 -16.27
N TYR A 30 -14.14 -9.89 -16.16
CA TYR A 30 -13.10 -10.75 -15.62
C TYR A 30 -13.25 -10.98 -14.11
N VAL A 31 -13.61 -9.94 -13.34
CA VAL A 31 -13.89 -10.09 -11.91
C VAL A 31 -15.14 -10.94 -11.67
N GLN A 32 -16.19 -10.76 -12.46
CA GLN A 32 -17.40 -11.59 -12.38
C GLN A 32 -17.05 -13.08 -12.63
N LEU A 33 -16.26 -13.36 -13.66
CA LEU A 33 -15.81 -14.70 -14.01
C LEU A 33 -14.89 -15.30 -12.92
N ALA A 34 -13.93 -14.54 -12.41
CA ALA A 34 -13.02 -14.99 -11.36
C ALA A 34 -13.78 -15.44 -10.10
N PHE A 35 -14.80 -14.68 -9.69
CA PHE A 35 -15.67 -15.06 -8.57
C PHE A 35 -16.38 -16.40 -8.83
N GLN A 36 -16.93 -16.60 -10.03
CA GLN A 36 -17.59 -17.87 -10.39
C GLN A 36 -16.60 -19.05 -10.37
N VAL A 37 -15.38 -18.85 -10.87
CA VAL A 37 -14.31 -19.87 -10.86
C VAL A 37 -14.00 -20.28 -9.41
N PHE A 38 -13.92 -19.31 -8.49
CA PHE A 38 -13.69 -19.56 -7.06
C PHE A 38 -14.94 -20.06 -6.31
N GLY A 39 -16.07 -20.24 -6.99
CA GLY A 39 -17.31 -20.77 -6.41
C GLY A 39 -18.17 -19.73 -5.71
N PHE A 40 -17.87 -18.44 -5.84
CA PHE A 40 -18.71 -17.38 -5.30
C PHE A 40 -19.90 -17.07 -6.21
N LYS A 41 -20.92 -16.43 -5.62
CA LYS A 41 -21.84 -15.59 -6.38
C LYS A 41 -21.06 -14.38 -6.90
N PRO A 42 -21.26 -13.94 -8.16
CA PRO A 42 -20.58 -12.77 -8.67
C PRO A 42 -20.85 -11.52 -7.81
N PRO A 43 -19.88 -10.59 -7.68
CA PRO A 43 -20.04 -9.39 -6.87
C PRO A 43 -21.06 -8.45 -7.51
N ILE A 44 -21.75 -7.67 -6.69
CA ILE A 44 -22.76 -6.71 -7.14
C ILE A 44 -22.04 -5.58 -7.89
N PRO A 45 -22.30 -5.39 -9.19
CA PRO A 45 -21.63 -4.34 -9.94
C PRO A 45 -22.21 -2.97 -9.63
N VAL A 46 -21.35 -1.95 -9.59
CA VAL A 46 -21.78 -0.55 -9.63
C VAL A 46 -22.28 -0.23 -11.04
N PRO A 47 -23.61 -0.07 -11.27
CA PRO A 47 -24.18 0.02 -12.61
C PRO A 47 -23.59 1.16 -13.43
N GLU A 48 -23.27 2.28 -12.79
CA GLU A 48 -22.75 3.49 -13.42
C GLU A 48 -21.30 3.36 -13.86
N GLN A 49 -20.54 2.40 -13.31
CA GLN A 49 -19.09 2.29 -13.50
C GLN A 49 -18.64 0.96 -14.10
N LYS A 50 -19.55 -0.01 -14.29
CA LYS A 50 -19.21 -1.36 -14.75
C LYS A 50 -18.80 -1.42 -16.22
N ASP A 51 -19.40 -0.58 -17.07
CA ASP A 51 -19.22 -0.63 -18.52
C ASP A 51 -18.07 0.30 -18.95
N PRO A 52 -17.24 -0.12 -19.93
CA PRO A 52 -16.16 0.72 -20.44
C PRO A 52 -16.66 2.06 -20.99
N ASP A 53 -16.01 3.14 -20.58
CA ASP A 53 -16.28 4.50 -21.01
C ASP A 53 -14.95 5.25 -21.21
N PRO A 54 -14.59 5.59 -22.47
CA PRO A 54 -13.32 6.24 -22.77
C PRO A 54 -13.20 7.65 -22.17
N ASP A 55 -14.33 8.29 -21.86
CA ASP A 55 -14.37 9.62 -21.27
C ASP A 55 -14.34 9.58 -19.74
N PHE A 56 -14.43 8.37 -19.14
CA PHE A 56 -14.41 8.18 -17.70
C PHE A 56 -15.46 9.08 -17.01
N SER A 57 -16.69 9.11 -17.54
CA SER A 57 -17.67 10.17 -17.29
C SER A 57 -18.10 10.36 -15.84
N THR A 58 -17.96 9.33 -14.99
CA THR A 58 -18.28 9.44 -13.56
C THR A 58 -17.06 9.70 -12.67
N VAL A 59 -15.85 9.80 -13.25
CA VAL A 59 -14.58 9.72 -12.53
C VAL A 59 -13.55 10.76 -13.06
N LYS A 60 -13.23 11.82 -12.29
CA LYS A 60 -12.19 12.84 -12.64
C LYS A 60 -10.77 12.25 -12.83
N CYS A 61 -10.41 11.21 -12.09
CA CYS A 61 -9.17 10.44 -12.21
C CYS A 61 -9.48 8.97 -11.96
N PRO A 62 -9.47 8.09 -12.99
CA PRO A 62 -9.82 6.68 -12.84
C PRO A 62 -8.66 5.90 -12.22
N ASN A 63 -8.23 6.28 -11.02
CA ASN A 63 -7.16 5.61 -10.27
C ASN A 63 -7.63 5.35 -8.82
N PRO A 64 -7.85 4.09 -8.42
CA PRO A 64 -8.26 3.74 -7.06
C PRO A 64 -7.23 4.09 -5.97
N GLU A 65 -5.98 4.41 -6.33
CA GLU A 65 -4.92 4.85 -5.41
C GLU A 65 -5.19 6.23 -4.79
N GLU A 66 -5.88 7.12 -5.50
CA GLU A 66 -6.05 8.54 -5.11
C GLU A 66 -7.20 8.77 -4.10
N GLY A 67 -7.71 7.71 -3.46
CA GLY A 67 -8.93 7.75 -2.64
C GLY A 67 -8.94 8.80 -1.51
N GLU A 68 -7.84 8.93 -0.75
CA GLU A 68 -7.73 9.94 0.33
C GLU A 68 -7.27 11.32 -0.17
N SER A 69 -6.40 11.39 -1.19
CA SER A 69 -5.88 12.66 -1.75
C SER A 69 -6.98 13.47 -2.44
N VAL A 70 -7.97 12.82 -3.05
CA VAL A 70 -9.14 13.50 -3.62
C VAL A 70 -10.06 14.06 -2.52
N LEU A 71 -10.15 13.43 -1.34
CA LEU A 71 -10.96 13.92 -0.21
C LEU A 71 -10.33 15.16 0.47
N GLU A 72 -9.00 15.22 0.60
CA GLU A 72 -8.30 16.41 1.11
C GLU A 72 -8.54 17.66 0.22
N TYR A 73 -8.68 17.47 -1.10
CA TYR A 73 -8.90 18.56 -2.08
C TYR A 73 -10.17 19.37 -1.80
N TYR A 74 -11.27 18.67 -1.52
CA TYR A 74 -12.56 19.29 -1.31
C TYR A 74 -12.63 20.07 0.01
N ILE A 75 -11.81 19.69 0.99
CA ILE A 75 -11.70 20.37 2.28
C ILE A 75 -10.94 21.71 2.13
N GLU A 76 -9.90 21.79 1.29
CA GLU A 76 -9.11 23.02 1.12
C GLU A 76 -9.81 24.13 0.33
N LEU A 77 -10.70 23.79 -0.61
CA LEU A 77 -11.36 24.79 -1.47
C LEU A 77 -12.58 25.48 -0.83
N ASN A 78 -12.94 25.17 0.42
CA ASN A 78 -14.12 25.73 1.10
C ASN A 78 -15.44 25.58 0.29
N ILE A 79 -15.50 24.62 -0.64
CA ILE A 79 -16.69 24.40 -1.47
C ILE A 79 -17.64 23.46 -0.74
N PHE A 80 -18.16 23.93 0.41
CA PHE A 80 -19.15 23.22 1.22
C PHE A 80 -20.39 22.81 0.41
N SER A 81 -20.78 23.61 -0.57
CA SER A 81 -21.89 23.33 -1.47
C SER A 81 -21.56 22.33 -2.58
N ALA A 82 -20.29 22.19 -3.00
CA ALA A 82 -19.90 21.15 -3.96
C ALA A 82 -19.73 19.80 -3.29
N ILE A 83 -19.35 19.68 -2.02
CA ILE A 83 -19.35 18.37 -1.36
C ILE A 83 -20.78 17.79 -1.26
N GLN A 84 -21.81 18.65 -1.20
CA GLN A 84 -23.22 18.26 -1.28
C GLN A 84 -23.78 18.06 -2.71
N LEU A 85 -23.20 18.70 -3.73
CA LEU A 85 -23.67 18.65 -5.13
C LEU A 85 -22.79 17.80 -6.06
N PHE A 86 -21.55 17.54 -5.66
CA PHE A 86 -20.42 16.94 -6.35
C PHE A 86 -19.52 16.27 -5.30
N GLY A 87 -20.03 15.21 -4.66
CA GLY A 87 -19.23 14.39 -3.74
C GLY A 87 -17.94 13.90 -4.43
N SER A 88 -16.94 13.48 -3.67
CA SER A 88 -15.78 12.78 -4.24
C SER A 88 -16.30 11.48 -4.93
N PRO A 89 -16.44 11.40 -6.27
CA PRO A 89 -17.46 10.53 -6.88
C PRO A 89 -17.12 9.03 -6.92
N PHE A 90 -15.84 8.68 -6.78
CA PHE A 90 -15.33 7.39 -7.24
C PHE A 90 -15.71 6.25 -6.29
N GLN A 91 -15.34 6.36 -5.02
CA GLN A 91 -15.66 5.37 -4.00
C GLN A 91 -17.08 5.58 -3.44
N GLU A 92 -17.67 6.76 -3.64
CA GLU A 92 -18.99 7.05 -3.09
C GLU A 92 -20.10 6.18 -3.70
N LEU A 93 -20.08 5.95 -5.02
CA LEU A 93 -21.08 5.09 -5.67
C LEU A 93 -21.01 3.64 -5.16
N SER A 94 -19.80 3.09 -5.04
CA SER A 94 -19.59 1.72 -4.58
C SER A 94 -19.90 1.55 -3.08
N LEU A 95 -19.50 2.50 -2.22
CA LEU A 95 -19.81 2.47 -0.79
C LEU A 95 -21.31 2.64 -0.52
N ARG A 96 -21.99 3.57 -1.22
CA ARG A 96 -23.45 3.76 -1.10
C ARG A 96 -24.22 2.52 -1.57
N LEU A 97 -23.80 1.93 -2.69
CA LEU A 97 -24.40 0.69 -3.17
C LEU A 97 -24.17 -0.44 -2.16
N ALA A 98 -22.99 -0.51 -1.56
CA ALA A 98 -22.69 -1.52 -0.56
C ALA A 98 -23.58 -1.38 0.69
N GLU A 99 -23.82 -0.18 1.20
CA GLU A 99 -24.78 0.02 2.30
C GLU A 99 -26.20 -0.37 1.92
N LYS A 100 -26.66 0.03 0.73
CA LYS A 100 -28.00 -0.30 0.21
C LYS A 100 -28.20 -1.83 0.10
N GLU A 101 -27.18 -2.53 -0.37
CA GLU A 101 -27.23 -3.98 -0.60
C GLU A 101 -26.80 -4.79 0.63
N ASN A 102 -26.41 -4.13 1.73
CA ASN A 102 -25.82 -4.73 2.91
C ASN A 102 -24.58 -5.58 2.58
N ALA A 103 -23.73 -5.06 1.70
CA ALA A 103 -22.42 -5.62 1.36
C ALA A 103 -21.35 -5.07 2.30
N ARG A 104 -20.53 -5.97 2.85
CA ARG A 104 -19.48 -5.59 3.80
C ARG A 104 -18.19 -5.17 3.11
N ILE A 105 -17.95 -5.65 1.88
CA ILE A 105 -16.67 -5.46 1.19
C ILE A 105 -16.92 -4.82 -0.18
N VAL A 106 -16.13 -3.77 -0.45
CA VAL A 106 -16.05 -3.11 -1.76
C VAL A 106 -14.68 -3.41 -2.37
N LEU A 107 -14.71 -3.81 -3.64
CA LEU A 107 -13.54 -4.08 -4.47
C LEU A 107 -13.53 -3.08 -5.63
N ALA A 108 -12.41 -2.41 -5.86
CA ALA A 108 -12.27 -1.44 -6.93
C ALA A 108 -11.01 -1.74 -7.75
N THR A 109 -11.19 -2.03 -9.04
CA THR A 109 -10.08 -2.20 -9.99
C THR A 109 -9.91 -0.93 -10.82
N ASP A 110 -8.69 -0.64 -11.24
CA ASP A 110 -8.41 0.45 -12.17
C ASP A 110 -8.79 0.08 -13.62
N PRO A 111 -8.71 1.03 -14.59
CA PRO A 111 -9.24 0.83 -15.92
C PRO A 111 -8.70 -0.38 -16.70
N ASP A 112 -7.41 -0.69 -16.55
CA ASP A 112 -6.76 -1.87 -17.14
C ASP A 112 -6.75 -3.08 -16.20
N ALA A 113 -7.37 -2.96 -15.02
CA ALA A 113 -7.60 -4.00 -14.03
C ALA A 113 -6.34 -4.64 -13.44
N ASP A 114 -5.22 -3.92 -13.46
CA ASP A 114 -3.96 -4.37 -12.91
C ASP A 114 -3.81 -4.04 -11.41
N ARG A 115 -4.59 -3.08 -10.89
CA ARG A 115 -4.62 -2.70 -9.46
C ARG A 115 -5.91 -3.06 -8.75
N LEU A 116 -5.85 -3.10 -7.42
CA LEU A 116 -7.01 -3.33 -6.55
C LEU A 116 -6.99 -2.44 -5.30
N ALA A 117 -8.03 -1.65 -5.11
CA ALA A 117 -8.38 -1.10 -3.80
C ALA A 117 -9.49 -1.91 -3.13
N VAL A 118 -9.47 -1.93 -1.79
CA VAL A 118 -10.44 -2.64 -0.97
C VAL A 118 -10.90 -1.76 0.17
N ALA A 119 -12.21 -1.77 0.44
CA ALA A 119 -12.79 -1.20 1.63
C ALA A 119 -13.67 -2.22 2.35
N GLU A 120 -13.68 -2.19 3.68
CA GLU A 120 -14.53 -3.04 4.52
C GLU A 120 -15.35 -2.19 5.49
N LEU A 121 -16.67 -2.44 5.53
CA LEU A 121 -17.59 -1.85 6.48
C LEU A 121 -17.28 -2.38 7.89
N GLN A 122 -17.07 -1.46 8.82
CA GLN A 122 -16.78 -1.74 10.21
C GLN A 122 -18.05 -1.68 11.05
N GLU A 123 -18.11 -2.49 12.10
CA GLU A 123 -19.20 -2.40 13.07
C GLU A 123 -19.14 -1.06 13.81
N LYS A 124 -20.30 -0.42 13.95
CA LYS A 124 -20.42 0.83 14.72
C LYS A 124 -20.10 0.57 16.18
N SER A 125 -18.95 1.08 16.63
CA SER A 125 -18.67 1.19 18.06
C SER A 125 -19.53 2.32 18.63
N TRP A 126 -20.53 1.99 19.46
CA TRP A 126 -21.35 2.99 20.16
C TRP A 126 -20.44 3.91 21.00
N GLY A 127 -20.29 5.17 20.59
CA GLY A 127 -19.51 6.18 21.30
C GLY A 127 -18.39 6.86 20.51
N GLN A 128 -18.05 6.38 19.31
CA GLN A 128 -17.17 7.11 18.37
C GLN A 128 -18.02 7.71 17.24
N GLY A 129 -18.65 8.85 17.52
CA GLY A 129 -18.95 9.76 16.42
C GLY A 129 -17.62 10.17 15.80
N VAL A 130 -17.48 10.03 14.48
CA VAL A 130 -16.30 10.51 13.76
C VAL A 130 -16.25 12.03 13.90
N LEU A 131 -15.56 12.53 14.92
CA LEU A 131 -15.08 13.90 14.93
C LEU A 131 -13.84 13.89 14.02
N MET A 132 -14.02 14.21 12.74
CA MET A 132 -12.89 14.57 11.89
C MET A 132 -12.16 15.71 12.59
N ARG A 133 -10.90 15.46 12.98
CA ARG A 133 -10.04 16.41 13.72
C ARG A 133 -10.10 17.79 13.10
N SER A 134 -10.06 18.82 13.94
CA SER A 134 -10.03 20.21 13.51
C SER A 134 -8.87 20.44 12.53
N TYR A 135 -9.21 20.87 11.31
CA TYR A 135 -8.22 21.33 10.35
C TYR A 135 -8.00 22.83 10.62
N LYS A 136 -6.79 23.22 11.03
CA LYS A 136 -6.41 24.62 11.33
C LYS A 136 -7.33 25.34 12.34
N GLY A 137 -7.82 24.65 13.37
CA GLY A 137 -8.63 25.28 14.42
C GLY A 137 -10.09 25.58 14.02
N LEU A 138 -10.55 25.05 12.89
CA LEU A 138 -11.98 25.00 12.55
C LEU A 138 -12.58 23.67 13.04
N ASP A 139 -13.55 23.75 13.95
CA ASP A 139 -14.40 22.61 14.32
C ASP A 139 -15.36 22.31 13.16
N LEU A 140 -14.96 21.38 12.28
CA LEU A 140 -15.78 20.95 11.16
C LEU A 140 -16.54 19.67 11.55
N ASN A 141 -17.82 19.84 11.92
CA ASN A 141 -18.76 18.73 12.12
C ASN A 141 -19.17 18.14 10.76
N PHE A 142 -18.31 17.32 10.15
CA PHE A 142 -18.71 16.51 9.01
C PHE A 142 -19.57 15.33 9.51
N HIS A 143 -20.87 15.34 9.17
CA HIS A 143 -21.63 14.11 9.15
C HIS A 143 -21.16 13.35 7.89
N SER A 144 -20.61 12.15 8.07
CA SER A 144 -20.41 11.21 6.97
C SER A 144 -21.71 11.13 6.13
N LEU A 145 -21.61 11.29 4.81
CA LEU A 145 -22.75 11.18 3.88
C LEU A 145 -23.32 9.76 3.79
N TYR A 146 -22.62 8.80 4.37
CA TYR A 146 -22.99 7.39 4.46
C TYR A 146 -22.96 6.93 5.93
N SER A 147 -23.82 5.98 6.24
CA SER A 147 -24.14 5.66 7.63
C SER A 147 -23.08 4.79 8.31
N GLY A 148 -22.29 4.03 7.54
CA GLY A 148 -21.28 3.09 8.00
C GLY A 148 -19.90 3.69 8.21
N ASP A 149 -19.14 3.11 9.13
CA ASP A 149 -17.71 3.41 9.31
C ASP A 149 -16.90 2.48 8.38
N TRP A 150 -16.25 3.02 7.35
CA TRP A 150 -15.54 2.22 6.34
C TRP A 150 -14.03 2.30 6.53
N LYS A 151 -13.37 1.14 6.59
CA LYS A 151 -11.91 1.06 6.53
C LYS A 151 -11.47 0.88 5.08
N VAL A 152 -10.87 1.91 4.49
CA VAL A 152 -10.12 1.79 3.24
C VAL A 152 -8.70 1.32 3.56
N PHE A 153 -8.29 0.23 2.93
CA PHE A 153 -6.97 -0.33 3.15
C PHE A 153 -5.96 0.28 2.16
N THR A 154 -4.81 0.69 2.67
CA THR A 154 -3.66 1.06 1.83
C THR A 154 -3.09 -0.17 1.15
N GLY A 155 -2.32 0.02 0.06
CA GLY A 155 -1.66 -1.10 -0.60
C GLY A 155 -0.71 -1.88 0.32
N ASN A 156 -0.04 -1.19 1.25
CA ASN A 156 0.83 -1.82 2.25
C ASN A 156 0.03 -2.66 3.28
N GLU A 157 -1.14 -2.18 3.73
CA GLU A 157 -2.00 -2.94 4.64
C GLU A 157 -2.61 -4.18 3.95
N LEU A 158 -3.03 -4.04 2.69
CA LEU A 158 -3.48 -5.20 1.91
C LEU A 158 -2.36 -6.20 1.69
N ALA A 159 -1.13 -5.74 1.41
CA ALA A 159 0.01 -6.61 1.27
C ALA A 159 0.36 -7.37 2.57
N ALA A 160 0.10 -6.78 3.75
CA ALA A 160 0.23 -7.49 5.02
C ALA A 160 -0.76 -8.66 5.11
N LEU A 161 -2.02 -8.42 4.74
CA LEU A 161 -3.08 -9.44 4.68
C LEU A 161 -2.78 -10.51 3.65
N PHE A 162 -2.42 -10.14 2.42
CA PHE A 162 -2.03 -11.07 1.36
C PHE A 162 -0.81 -11.89 1.75
N GLY A 163 0.25 -11.26 2.26
CA GLY A 163 1.46 -11.96 2.70
C GLY A 163 1.16 -13.02 3.76
N TRP A 164 0.32 -12.68 4.74
CA TRP A 164 -0.17 -13.67 5.71
C TRP A 164 -0.99 -14.77 5.04
N TRP A 165 -2.01 -14.40 4.26
CA TRP A 165 -2.96 -15.33 3.65
C TRP A 165 -2.28 -16.32 2.73
N MET A 166 -1.47 -15.84 1.78
CA MET A 166 -0.76 -16.67 0.81
C MET A 166 0.18 -17.66 1.51
N PHE A 167 0.87 -17.23 2.57
CA PHE A 167 1.74 -18.12 3.32
C PHE A 167 0.97 -19.12 4.19
N ASP A 168 -0.13 -18.72 4.82
CA ASP A 168 -0.98 -19.60 5.61
C ASP A 168 -1.63 -20.69 4.75
N CYS A 169 -2.13 -20.28 3.58
CA CYS A 169 -2.64 -21.14 2.53
C CYS A 169 -1.60 -22.17 2.06
N TRP A 170 -0.38 -21.71 1.76
CA TRP A 170 0.72 -22.59 1.41
C TRP A 170 1.03 -23.57 2.54
N LYS A 171 1.15 -23.11 3.79
CA LYS A 171 1.42 -23.99 4.94
C LYS A 171 0.41 -25.12 5.11
N LYS A 172 -0.86 -24.84 4.86
CA LYS A 172 -1.95 -25.83 4.98
C LYS A 172 -1.95 -26.85 3.84
N ASN A 173 -1.46 -26.49 2.66
CA ASN A 173 -1.53 -27.32 1.44
C ASN A 173 -0.18 -27.85 0.97
N LYS A 174 0.92 -27.45 1.59
CA LYS A 174 2.26 -27.85 1.18
C LYS A 174 2.41 -29.37 1.22
N SER A 175 3.15 -29.90 0.24
CA SER A 175 3.53 -31.31 0.27
C SER A 175 4.45 -31.61 1.46
N ARG A 176 4.54 -32.90 1.85
CA ARG A 176 5.44 -33.33 2.94
C ARG A 176 6.91 -32.95 2.72
N ASN A 177 7.32 -32.80 1.47
CA ASN A 177 8.70 -32.49 1.08
C ASN A 177 8.93 -30.99 0.80
N ALA A 178 7.92 -30.15 0.98
CA ALA A 178 8.05 -28.71 0.74
C ALA A 178 8.91 -28.04 1.83
N ASP A 179 9.96 -27.35 1.40
CA ASP A 179 10.86 -26.58 2.26
C ASP A 179 10.55 -25.09 2.16
N VAL A 180 10.34 -24.45 3.31
CA VAL A 180 10.08 -23.02 3.43
C VAL A 180 11.24 -22.18 2.86
N LYS A 181 12.47 -22.72 2.84
CA LYS A 181 13.64 -22.06 2.26
C LYS A 181 13.60 -21.95 0.73
N ASN A 182 12.64 -22.60 0.07
CA ASN A 182 12.43 -22.40 -1.37
C ASN A 182 11.33 -21.38 -1.67
N ILE A 183 10.70 -20.82 -0.63
CA ILE A 183 9.59 -19.89 -0.75
C ILE A 183 10.11 -18.47 -0.74
N TYR A 184 9.59 -17.67 -1.67
CA TYR A 184 9.92 -16.27 -1.85
C TYR A 184 8.66 -15.41 -1.85
N MET A 185 8.78 -14.23 -1.26
CA MET A 185 7.88 -13.11 -1.51
C MET A 185 8.68 -11.86 -1.82
N LEU A 186 8.14 -11.02 -2.70
CA LEU A 186 8.86 -9.86 -3.20
C LEU A 186 8.08 -8.57 -2.93
N ALA A 187 8.79 -7.47 -2.78
CA ALA A 187 8.20 -6.15 -2.82
C ALA A 187 9.16 -5.17 -3.48
N THR A 188 8.68 -3.99 -3.85
CA THR A 188 9.61 -2.93 -4.26
C THR A 188 10.23 -2.26 -3.05
N THR A 189 11.37 -1.63 -3.29
CA THR A 189 12.10 -0.87 -2.28
C THR A 189 11.30 0.26 -1.62
N VAL A 190 10.25 0.76 -2.27
CA VAL A 190 9.36 1.81 -1.73
C VAL A 190 8.12 1.25 -1.03
N SER A 191 7.88 -0.06 -1.14
CA SER A 191 6.84 -0.76 -0.40
C SER A 191 7.25 -1.04 1.04
N SER A 192 6.24 -1.25 1.88
CA SER A 192 6.38 -1.63 3.28
C SER A 192 7.27 -2.87 3.46
N LYS A 193 8.07 -2.87 4.53
CA LYS A 193 8.89 -4.02 4.94
C LYS A 193 8.10 -5.11 5.67
N ILE A 194 6.76 -5.08 5.66
CA ILE A 194 5.94 -6.09 6.33
C ILE A 194 6.25 -7.51 5.88
N LEU A 195 6.44 -7.76 4.58
CA LEU A 195 6.79 -9.10 4.09
C LEU A 195 8.16 -9.56 4.59
N LYS A 196 9.10 -8.63 4.80
CA LYS A 196 10.38 -8.94 5.45
C LYS A 196 10.18 -9.37 6.90
N ALA A 197 9.32 -8.70 7.64
CA ALA A 197 9.01 -9.05 9.03
C ALA A 197 8.36 -10.44 9.14
N ILE A 198 7.40 -10.74 8.23
CA ILE A 198 6.80 -12.08 8.13
C ILE A 198 7.87 -13.12 7.78
N ALA A 199 8.71 -12.85 6.78
CA ALA A 199 9.79 -13.74 6.34
C ALA A 199 10.77 -14.09 7.47
N LEU A 200 11.20 -13.08 8.25
CA LEU A 200 12.11 -13.27 9.38
C LEU A 200 11.53 -14.21 10.44
N LYS A 201 10.21 -14.18 10.66
CA LYS A 201 9.54 -15.02 11.65
C LYS A 201 9.16 -16.40 11.12
N GLU A 202 8.72 -16.49 9.87
CA GLU A 202 8.21 -17.73 9.28
C GLU A 202 9.25 -18.54 8.49
N GLY A 203 10.40 -17.93 8.17
CA GLY A 203 11.58 -18.62 7.61
C GLY A 203 11.66 -18.70 6.09
N PHE A 204 10.76 -18.04 5.34
CA PHE A 204 10.87 -17.90 3.88
C PHE A 204 11.79 -16.74 3.49
N HIS A 205 12.08 -16.60 2.19
CA HIS A 205 12.92 -15.52 1.68
C HIS A 205 12.10 -14.30 1.25
N PHE A 206 12.56 -13.11 1.67
CA PHE A 206 12.05 -11.84 1.16
C PHE A 206 13.11 -11.16 0.32
N GLU A 207 12.73 -10.65 -0.85
CA GLU A 207 13.61 -9.86 -1.71
C GLU A 207 12.96 -8.53 -2.14
N GLU A 208 13.80 -7.48 -2.19
CA GLU A 208 13.40 -6.18 -2.71
C GLU A 208 13.78 -6.04 -4.18
N THR A 209 12.95 -5.35 -4.95
CA THR A 209 13.28 -4.92 -6.32
C THR A 209 13.19 -3.41 -6.45
N LEU A 210 13.70 -2.87 -7.57
CA LEU A 210 13.46 -1.47 -7.91
C LEU A 210 11.96 -1.25 -8.19
N PRO A 211 11.43 -0.04 -7.98
CA PRO A 211 10.04 0.23 -8.30
C PRO A 211 9.71 -0.01 -9.77
N GLY A 212 8.54 -0.57 -10.02
CA GLY A 212 8.02 -1.03 -11.30
C GLY A 212 8.01 -2.56 -11.43
N PHE A 213 6.82 -3.12 -11.67
CA PHE A 213 6.59 -4.57 -11.81
C PHE A 213 7.46 -5.30 -12.83
N LYS A 214 8.04 -4.62 -13.83
CA LYS A 214 9.05 -5.22 -14.72
C LYS A 214 10.23 -5.85 -13.95
N TRP A 215 10.64 -5.24 -12.83
CA TRP A 215 11.73 -5.74 -11.99
C TRP A 215 11.27 -6.93 -11.14
N ILE A 216 10.04 -6.87 -10.61
CA ILE A 216 9.40 -7.98 -9.92
C ILE A 216 9.30 -9.19 -10.86
N GLY A 217 8.66 -9.03 -12.03
CA GLY A 217 8.45 -10.11 -12.99
C GLY A 217 9.76 -10.73 -13.48
N SER A 218 10.77 -9.91 -13.78
CA SER A 218 12.12 -10.41 -14.14
C SER A 218 12.73 -11.24 -13.02
N ARG A 219 12.65 -10.76 -11.77
CA ARG A 219 13.22 -11.49 -10.63
C ARG A 219 12.46 -12.77 -10.32
N ILE A 220 11.14 -12.77 -10.42
CA ILE A 220 10.31 -13.96 -10.28
C ILE A 220 10.70 -15.00 -11.34
N LYS A 221 10.86 -14.59 -12.60
CA LYS A 221 11.31 -15.49 -13.66
C LYS A 221 12.64 -16.18 -13.30
N ASP A 222 13.64 -15.42 -12.86
CA ASP A 222 14.93 -15.98 -12.43
C ASP A 222 14.76 -16.97 -11.27
N LEU A 223 13.92 -16.64 -10.28
CA LEU A 223 13.65 -17.51 -9.14
C LEU A 223 13.01 -18.84 -9.57
N LEU A 224 11.99 -18.78 -10.43
CA LEU A 224 11.31 -19.96 -10.96
C LEU A 224 12.26 -20.85 -11.77
N GLU A 225 13.11 -20.27 -12.63
CA GLU A 225 14.14 -21.00 -13.40
C GLU A 225 15.18 -21.69 -12.50
N ASN A 226 15.38 -21.18 -11.29
CA ASN A 226 16.25 -21.77 -10.27
C ASN A 226 15.51 -22.68 -9.27
N GLY A 227 14.30 -23.13 -9.62
CA GLY A 227 13.51 -24.09 -8.85
C GLY A 227 12.95 -23.51 -7.53
N LYS A 228 12.81 -22.18 -7.45
CA LYS A 228 12.18 -21.50 -6.30
C LYS A 228 10.69 -21.30 -6.56
N GLU A 229 9.94 -21.12 -5.49
CA GLU A 229 8.50 -20.87 -5.52
C GLU A 229 8.23 -19.46 -5.00
N VAL A 230 7.46 -18.68 -5.75
CA VAL A 230 7.05 -17.33 -5.35
C VAL A 230 5.56 -17.34 -5.06
N LEU A 231 5.18 -16.94 -3.84
CA LEU A 231 3.79 -16.94 -3.43
C LEU A 231 3.10 -15.60 -3.68
N PHE A 232 3.83 -14.50 -3.50
CA PHE A 232 3.25 -13.17 -3.53
C PHE A 232 4.30 -12.11 -3.86
N ALA A 233 3.90 -11.10 -4.63
CA ALA A 233 4.67 -9.88 -4.79
C ALA A 233 3.78 -8.65 -4.86
N PHE A 234 4.30 -7.48 -4.45
CA PHE A 234 3.50 -6.24 -4.49
C PHE A 234 4.27 -4.94 -4.64
N GLU A 235 3.55 -3.93 -5.12
CA GLU A 235 3.86 -2.50 -5.04
C GLU A 235 2.86 -1.80 -4.10
N GLU A 236 3.35 -0.84 -3.33
CA GLU A 236 2.60 0.02 -2.42
C GLU A 236 1.40 0.72 -3.07
N SER A 237 1.53 1.00 -4.36
CA SER A 237 0.58 1.61 -5.29
C SER A 237 -0.49 0.60 -5.72
N ILE A 238 -1.00 -0.18 -4.75
CA ILE A 238 -2.10 -1.15 -4.87
C ILE A 238 -1.93 -2.18 -5.99
N GLY A 239 -0.69 -2.49 -6.33
CA GLY A 239 -0.32 -3.48 -7.35
C GLY A 239 0.04 -4.81 -6.72
N PHE A 240 -0.69 -5.87 -7.05
CA PHE A 240 -0.53 -7.18 -6.42
C PHE A 240 -0.37 -8.29 -7.45
N LEU A 241 0.47 -9.27 -7.12
CA LEU A 241 0.62 -10.52 -7.85
C LEU A 241 0.45 -11.66 -6.85
N CYS A 242 -0.66 -12.40 -6.99
CA CYS A 242 -0.99 -13.56 -6.19
C CYS A 242 -0.62 -14.83 -6.97
N GLY A 243 0.43 -15.54 -6.54
CA GLY A 243 1.02 -16.65 -7.30
C GLY A 243 1.65 -16.20 -8.62
N THR A 244 2.11 -17.14 -9.45
CA THR A 244 2.97 -16.84 -10.63
C THR A 244 2.32 -17.13 -11.98
N SER A 245 0.99 -17.23 -12.03
CA SER A 245 0.25 -17.46 -13.29
C SER A 245 0.38 -16.28 -14.27
N VAL A 246 0.49 -15.06 -13.75
CA VAL A 246 0.75 -13.83 -14.50
C VAL A 246 1.92 -13.12 -13.83
N LEU A 247 2.94 -12.73 -14.59
CA LEU A 247 4.15 -12.06 -14.08
C LEU A 247 4.04 -10.53 -14.16
N ASP A 248 2.84 -10.03 -13.90
CA ASP A 248 2.49 -8.61 -13.80
C ASP A 248 1.45 -8.45 -12.68
N LYS A 249 1.06 -7.21 -12.40
CA LYS A 249 -0.04 -6.90 -11.47
C LYS A 249 -1.34 -7.47 -12.02
N ASP A 250 -2.15 -8.04 -11.13
CA ASP A 250 -3.42 -8.66 -11.48
C ASP A 250 -4.46 -8.31 -10.41
N GLY A 251 -5.16 -7.20 -10.61
CA GLY A 251 -6.23 -6.72 -9.75
C GLY A 251 -7.42 -7.68 -9.73
N VAL A 252 -7.65 -8.44 -10.81
CA VAL A 252 -8.74 -9.43 -10.92
C VAL A 252 -8.48 -10.62 -9.98
N SER A 253 -7.30 -11.22 -10.07
CA SER A 253 -6.90 -12.32 -9.18
C SER A 253 -6.82 -11.85 -7.73
N ALA A 254 -6.27 -10.65 -7.48
CA ALA A 254 -6.22 -10.07 -6.15
C ALA A 254 -7.63 -9.90 -5.54
N ALA A 255 -8.62 -9.47 -6.35
CA ALA A 255 -9.99 -9.22 -5.89
C ALA A 255 -10.65 -10.49 -5.35
N VAL A 256 -10.51 -11.61 -6.08
CA VAL A 256 -11.11 -12.88 -5.67
C VAL A 256 -10.33 -13.55 -4.53
N VAL A 257 -9.02 -13.33 -4.43
CA VAL A 257 -8.22 -13.79 -3.28
C VAL A 257 -8.62 -13.05 -2.00
N VAL A 258 -8.91 -11.74 -2.06
CA VAL A 258 -9.48 -10.99 -0.91
C VAL A 258 -10.86 -11.52 -0.54
N ALA A 259 -11.70 -11.86 -1.53
CA ALA A 259 -13.01 -12.44 -1.27
C ALA A 259 -12.91 -13.80 -0.54
N GLU A 260 -12.01 -14.68 -1.00
CA GLU A 260 -11.73 -15.96 -0.33
C GLU A 260 -11.19 -15.75 1.09
N MET A 261 -10.23 -14.84 1.27
CA MET A 261 -9.69 -14.49 2.59
C MET A 261 -10.78 -13.99 3.54
N ALA A 262 -11.65 -13.08 3.09
CA ALA A 262 -12.73 -12.54 3.90
C ALA A 262 -13.78 -13.60 4.26
N SER A 263 -14.16 -14.46 3.31
CA SER A 263 -15.08 -15.56 3.57
C SER A 263 -14.49 -16.61 4.51
N TYR A 264 -13.18 -16.84 4.46
CA TYR A 264 -12.47 -17.67 5.44
C TYR A 264 -12.49 -17.04 6.84
N LEU A 265 -12.17 -15.76 6.96
CA LEU A 265 -12.18 -15.04 8.22
C LEU A 265 -13.58 -14.96 8.85
N GLU A 266 -14.63 -14.92 8.03
CA GLU A 266 -16.02 -14.97 8.49
C GLU A 266 -16.34 -16.24 9.30
N THR A 267 -15.73 -17.38 8.95
CA THR A 267 -15.91 -18.63 9.71
C THR A 267 -15.36 -18.56 11.12
N MET A 268 -14.48 -17.59 11.37
CA MET A 268 -13.87 -17.31 12.66
C MET A 268 -14.46 -16.04 13.30
N ASN A 269 -15.46 -15.41 12.67
CA ASN A 269 -16.08 -14.17 13.10
C ASN A 269 -15.06 -13.02 13.27
N ILE A 270 -14.10 -12.94 12.33
CA ILE A 270 -13.02 -11.95 12.31
C ILE A 270 -13.16 -11.12 11.01
N THR A 271 -12.98 -9.80 11.12
CA THR A 271 -12.96 -8.90 9.95
C THR A 271 -11.56 -8.78 9.34
N LEU A 272 -11.43 -8.26 8.11
CA LEU A 272 -10.13 -7.97 7.51
C LEU A 272 -9.32 -6.99 8.36
N LYS A 273 -9.97 -5.96 8.95
CA LYS A 273 -9.30 -5.02 9.86
C LYS A 273 -8.77 -5.71 11.11
N GLN A 274 -9.57 -6.56 11.75
CA GLN A 274 -9.14 -7.31 12.93
C GLN A 274 -8.00 -8.27 12.57
N GLN A 275 -8.07 -8.92 11.41
CA GLN A 275 -7.00 -9.78 10.96
C GLN A 275 -5.70 -9.00 10.67
N LEU A 276 -5.80 -7.79 10.12
CA LEU A 276 -4.64 -6.91 9.94
C LEU A 276 -3.98 -6.59 11.29
N ILE A 277 -4.77 -6.31 12.32
CA ILE A 277 -4.28 -6.12 13.70
C ILE A 277 -3.57 -7.40 14.17
N ASN A 278 -4.16 -8.58 14.01
CA ASN A 278 -3.53 -9.86 14.37
C ASN A 278 -2.18 -10.08 13.65
N VAL A 279 -2.10 -9.70 12.37
CA VAL A 279 -0.86 -9.75 11.59
C VAL A 279 0.18 -8.81 12.20
N TYR A 280 -0.18 -7.57 12.54
CA TYR A 280 0.75 -6.63 13.16
C TYR A 280 1.17 -7.04 14.58
N GLU A 281 0.25 -7.55 15.40
CA GLU A 281 0.60 -8.10 16.71
C GLU A 281 1.58 -9.27 16.61
N LYS A 282 1.46 -10.09 15.56
CA LYS A 282 2.33 -11.24 15.36
C LYS A 282 3.70 -10.87 14.77
N TYR A 283 3.75 -9.97 13.79
CA TYR A 283 4.97 -9.73 12.99
C TYR A 283 5.60 -8.37 13.21
N GLY A 284 4.87 -7.40 13.75
CA GLY A 284 5.30 -6.04 14.00
C GLY A 284 4.36 -5.04 13.32
N TYR A 285 4.30 -3.82 13.85
CA TYR A 285 3.52 -2.74 13.26
C TYR A 285 4.30 -2.05 12.17
N HIS A 286 3.63 -1.77 11.06
CA HIS A 286 4.19 -1.08 9.90
C HIS A 286 3.29 0.10 9.54
N ILE A 287 3.77 1.31 9.78
CA ILE A 287 3.05 2.55 9.46
C ILE A 287 3.82 3.26 8.36
N SER A 288 3.15 3.59 7.28
CA SER A 288 3.78 4.19 6.11
C SER A 288 3.04 5.44 5.65
N LYS A 289 3.80 6.39 5.11
CA LYS A 289 3.29 7.60 4.46
C LYS A 289 4.10 7.85 3.20
N THR A 290 3.39 8.19 2.13
CA THR A 290 3.98 8.55 0.84
C THR A 290 3.33 9.83 0.34
N SER A 291 4.12 10.68 -0.31
CA SER A 291 3.62 11.86 -1.02
C SER A 291 4.68 12.33 -2.01
N TYR A 292 4.42 13.45 -2.66
CA TYR A 292 5.32 14.02 -3.65
C TYR A 292 5.24 15.53 -3.72
N PHE A 293 6.29 16.11 -4.29
CA PHE A 293 6.37 17.49 -4.71
C PHE A 293 6.45 17.56 -6.24
N LEU A 294 5.87 18.61 -6.81
CA LEU A 294 6.08 18.97 -8.22
C LEU A 294 7.35 19.82 -8.35
N CYS A 295 8.20 19.43 -9.29
CA CYS A 295 9.41 20.13 -9.67
C CYS A 295 9.59 20.04 -11.19
N TYR A 296 9.26 21.12 -11.88
CA TYR A 296 9.31 21.20 -13.35
C TYR A 296 10.69 21.52 -13.89
N ASP A 297 11.63 21.90 -13.02
CA ASP A 297 13.01 22.22 -13.39
C ASP A 297 13.95 21.03 -13.07
N PRO A 298 14.45 20.30 -14.09
CA PRO A 298 15.38 19.20 -13.89
C PRO A 298 16.70 19.63 -13.23
N THR A 299 17.11 20.90 -13.38
CA THR A 299 18.36 21.38 -12.78
C THR A 299 18.24 21.51 -11.26
N THR A 300 17.10 21.97 -10.76
CA THR A 300 16.75 21.95 -9.34
C THR A 300 16.76 20.52 -8.78
N ILE A 301 16.12 19.56 -9.45
CA ILE A 301 16.15 18.14 -9.03
C ILE A 301 17.60 17.66 -8.91
N LYS A 302 18.40 17.89 -9.96
CA LYS A 302 19.81 17.51 -9.97
C LYS A 302 20.57 18.14 -8.80
N SER A 303 20.39 19.43 -8.56
CA SER A 303 21.03 20.16 -7.46
C SER A 303 20.66 19.60 -6.08
N ILE A 304 19.39 19.25 -5.85
CA ILE A 304 18.94 18.65 -4.58
C ILE A 304 19.70 17.34 -4.32
N PHE A 305 19.69 16.42 -5.28
CA PHE A 305 20.33 15.12 -5.10
C PHE A 305 21.87 15.20 -5.11
N GLU A 306 22.47 16.13 -5.87
CA GLU A 306 23.91 16.39 -5.82
C GLU A 306 24.34 16.95 -4.46
N ARG A 307 23.54 17.84 -3.85
CA ARG A 307 23.77 18.31 -2.49
C ARG A 307 23.72 17.15 -1.49
N LEU A 308 22.74 16.27 -1.58
CA LEU A 308 22.65 15.09 -0.69
C LEU A 308 23.85 14.14 -0.81
N ARG A 309 24.48 14.08 -1.99
CA ARG A 309 25.68 13.25 -2.24
C ARG A 309 27.00 13.93 -1.85
N ASN A 310 26.97 15.23 -1.60
CA ASN A 310 28.14 16.05 -1.28
C ASN A 310 27.78 16.98 -0.11
N PHE A 311 27.22 16.39 0.95
CA PHE A 311 26.49 17.11 1.99
C PHE A 311 27.41 18.01 2.82
N ASP A 312 28.36 17.41 3.53
CA ASP A 312 29.40 18.14 4.28
C ASP A 312 30.73 18.20 3.51
N SER A 313 31.01 17.17 2.71
CA SER A 313 32.22 17.06 1.89
C SER A 313 31.96 16.27 0.60
N PRO A 314 32.85 16.33 -0.42
CA PRO A 314 32.64 15.61 -1.67
C PRO A 314 32.45 14.10 -1.46
N LYS A 315 31.38 13.53 -2.04
CA LYS A 315 30.99 12.12 -1.92
C LYS A 315 30.62 11.67 -0.48
N GLU A 316 30.28 12.60 0.40
CA GLU A 316 29.77 12.31 1.74
C GLU A 316 28.28 12.59 1.80
N TYR A 317 27.52 11.59 2.25
CA TYR A 317 26.07 11.68 2.48
C TYR A 317 25.76 12.18 3.91
N PRO A 318 24.56 12.74 4.16
CA PRO A 318 24.19 13.23 5.50
C PRO A 318 24.22 12.13 6.56
N LYS A 319 24.76 12.44 7.74
CA LYS A 319 24.73 11.57 8.93
C LYS A 319 23.46 11.75 9.76
N PHE A 320 22.78 12.88 9.59
CA PHE A 320 21.55 13.24 10.30
C PHE A 320 20.56 13.89 9.33
N CYS A 321 19.27 13.71 9.61
CA CYS A 321 18.17 14.48 9.02
C CYS A 321 17.44 15.21 10.14
N GLY A 322 17.72 16.50 10.33
CA GLY A 322 17.32 17.20 11.56
C GLY A 322 17.92 16.50 12.79
N THR A 323 17.08 16.07 13.73
CA THR A 323 17.51 15.33 14.94
C THR A 323 17.68 13.82 14.72
N PHE A 324 17.27 13.28 13.57
CA PHE A 324 17.24 11.84 13.33
C PHE A 324 18.56 11.35 12.76
N ALA A 325 19.24 10.44 13.48
CA ALA A 325 20.50 9.84 13.06
C ALA A 325 20.27 8.79 11.96
N ILE A 326 21.08 8.86 10.91
CA ILE A 326 21.05 7.93 9.77
C ILE A 326 22.03 6.79 10.04
N LEU A 327 21.53 5.56 10.01
CA LEU A 327 22.30 4.34 10.18
C LEU A 327 22.87 3.84 8.85
N HIS A 328 22.03 3.76 7.81
CA HIS A 328 22.45 3.32 6.49
C HIS A 328 21.88 4.20 5.37
N ILE A 329 22.60 4.24 4.25
CA ILE A 329 22.21 4.95 3.05
C ILE A 329 22.44 4.03 1.86
N ARG A 330 21.42 3.91 1.02
CA ARG A 330 21.47 3.25 -0.27
C ARG A 330 21.11 4.27 -1.35
N ASP A 331 22.02 4.53 -2.25
CA ASP A 331 21.80 5.36 -3.45
C ASP A 331 21.95 4.46 -4.68
N VAL A 332 20.82 4.08 -5.27
CA VAL A 332 20.80 3.22 -6.47
C VAL A 332 21.14 3.99 -7.75
N THR A 333 21.20 5.32 -7.72
CA THR A 333 21.68 6.15 -8.82
C THR A 333 23.18 5.96 -9.02
N THR A 334 23.93 5.90 -7.92
CA THR A 334 25.40 5.74 -7.88
C THR A 334 25.83 4.30 -7.65
N GLY A 335 24.93 3.45 -7.15
CA GLY A 335 25.21 2.08 -6.73
C GLY A 335 25.85 1.99 -5.35
N TYR A 336 25.79 3.05 -4.55
CA TYR A 336 26.31 3.07 -3.18
C TYR A 336 25.32 2.43 -2.20
N ASP A 337 25.83 1.62 -1.27
CA ASP A 337 25.02 1.08 -0.16
C ASP A 337 25.90 0.87 1.08
N SER A 338 25.74 1.72 2.10
CA SER A 338 26.57 1.64 3.32
C SER A 338 26.25 0.46 4.23
N SER A 339 25.15 -0.27 3.99
CA SER A 339 24.84 -1.51 4.70
C SER A 339 25.67 -2.71 4.21
N GLN A 340 26.29 -2.60 3.03
CA GLN A 340 27.04 -3.68 2.40
C GLN A 340 28.54 -3.57 2.71
N PRO A 341 29.25 -4.68 2.97
CA PRO A 341 30.69 -4.66 3.30
C PRO A 341 31.56 -3.96 2.23
N ASN A 342 31.21 -4.12 0.96
CA ASN A 342 31.91 -3.50 -0.17
C ASN A 342 31.35 -2.12 -0.56
N LYS A 343 30.40 -1.59 0.20
CA LYS A 343 29.67 -0.34 -0.05
C LYS A 343 28.94 -0.26 -1.40
N LYS A 344 28.58 -1.40 -2.00
CA LYS A 344 27.87 -1.48 -3.28
C LYS A 344 26.47 -2.04 -3.10
N SER A 345 25.49 -1.41 -3.76
CA SER A 345 24.12 -1.89 -3.76
C SER A 345 23.99 -3.26 -4.43
N VAL A 346 23.15 -4.11 -3.85
CA VAL A 346 22.72 -5.39 -4.44
C VAL A 346 21.64 -5.20 -5.52
N LEU A 347 21.04 -4.01 -5.57
CA LEU A 347 20.05 -3.66 -6.58
C LEU A 347 20.73 -3.11 -7.85
N PRO A 348 20.10 -3.25 -9.03
CA PRO A 348 20.62 -2.67 -10.25
C PRO A 348 20.82 -1.15 -10.13
N VAL A 349 21.93 -0.66 -10.71
CA VAL A 349 22.22 0.79 -10.74
C VAL A 349 21.35 1.46 -11.80
N SER A 350 20.63 2.52 -11.41
CA SER A 350 19.79 3.32 -12.30
C SER A 350 20.35 4.75 -12.42
N LYS A 351 21.40 4.92 -13.23
CA LYS A 351 22.15 6.19 -13.35
C LYS A 351 21.29 7.40 -13.75
N ASN A 352 20.19 7.15 -14.46
CA ASN A 352 19.31 8.18 -14.99
C ASN A 352 18.10 8.48 -14.08
N SER A 353 17.96 7.77 -12.95
CA SER A 353 16.89 7.98 -11.97
C SER A 353 17.52 8.42 -10.65
N GLN A 354 16.97 9.44 -10.01
CA GLN A 354 17.37 9.81 -8.66
C GLN A 354 16.63 8.92 -7.66
N MET A 355 17.36 8.20 -6.80
CA MET A 355 16.75 7.43 -5.72
C MET A 355 17.74 7.17 -4.59
N ILE A 356 17.43 7.70 -3.41
CA ILE A 356 18.21 7.52 -2.17
C ILE A 356 17.29 7.04 -1.07
N THR A 357 17.65 5.93 -0.44
CA THR A 357 16.99 5.37 0.73
C THR A 357 17.87 5.57 1.96
N PHE A 358 17.28 6.11 3.02
CA PHE A 358 17.86 6.34 4.34
C PHE A 358 17.22 5.36 5.33
N THR A 359 18.05 4.61 6.05
CA THR A 359 17.63 3.82 7.21
C THR A 359 18.10 4.55 8.45
N PHE A 360 17.17 4.91 9.33
CA PHE A 360 17.43 5.67 10.56
C PHE A 360 17.62 4.74 11.76
N GLN A 361 18.31 5.24 12.79
CA GLN A 361 18.59 4.47 14.00
C GLN A 361 17.34 4.07 14.79
N ASN A 362 16.26 4.85 14.68
CA ASN A 362 14.97 4.56 15.31
C ASN A 362 14.13 3.53 14.52
N GLY A 363 14.67 2.94 13.46
CA GLY A 363 13.99 1.91 12.66
C GLY A 363 13.17 2.46 11.49
N CYS A 364 13.08 3.78 11.33
CA CYS A 364 12.44 4.37 10.15
C CYS A 364 13.25 4.10 8.88
N VAL A 365 12.56 3.88 7.76
CA VAL A 365 13.15 3.86 6.43
C VAL A 365 12.46 4.91 5.59
N ALA A 366 13.21 5.84 5.00
CA ALA A 366 12.68 6.84 4.08
C ALA A 366 13.41 6.82 2.74
N THR A 367 12.67 6.92 1.64
CA THR A 367 13.22 6.96 0.28
C THR A 367 12.79 8.24 -0.41
N LEU A 368 13.74 8.98 -0.96
CA LEU A 368 13.51 10.07 -1.92
C LEU A 368 13.78 9.56 -3.32
N ARG A 369 12.86 9.77 -4.27
CA ARG A 369 13.07 9.40 -5.67
C ARG A 369 12.38 10.34 -6.64
N THR A 370 12.87 10.40 -7.87
CA THR A 370 12.18 11.06 -8.98
C THR A 370 11.21 10.11 -9.67
N SER A 371 10.11 10.65 -10.20
CA SER A 371 9.33 9.97 -11.23
C SER A 371 10.09 10.02 -12.56
N GLY A 372 9.98 8.95 -13.36
CA GLY A 372 10.62 8.88 -14.68
C GLY A 372 9.82 9.56 -15.78
N THR A 373 8.50 9.69 -15.59
CA THR A 373 7.54 10.20 -16.59
C THR A 373 6.90 11.51 -16.16
N GLU A 374 7.01 11.88 -14.89
CA GLU A 374 6.34 13.04 -14.31
C GLU A 374 7.35 13.95 -13.61
N PRO A 375 7.10 15.27 -13.54
CA PRO A 375 7.95 16.23 -12.84
C PRO A 375 7.76 16.15 -11.32
N LYS A 376 7.90 14.93 -10.75
CA LYS A 376 7.60 14.62 -9.35
C LYS A 376 8.85 14.16 -8.61
N ILE A 377 9.08 14.72 -7.43
CA ILE A 377 9.97 14.16 -6.41
C ILE A 377 9.09 13.50 -5.35
N LYS A 378 9.11 12.17 -5.29
CA LYS A 378 8.33 11.38 -4.34
C LYS A 378 9.16 11.09 -3.10
N TYR A 379 8.50 11.08 -1.95
CA TYR A 379 9.05 10.52 -0.73
C TYR A 379 8.16 9.38 -0.23
N TYR A 380 8.80 8.36 0.32
CA TYR A 380 8.17 7.22 0.96
C TYR A 380 8.82 7.06 2.32
N ALA A 381 8.06 7.01 3.39
CA ALA A 381 8.60 6.82 4.73
C ALA A 381 7.78 5.77 5.46
N GLU A 382 8.47 4.86 6.14
CA GLU A 382 7.87 3.80 6.93
C GLU A 382 8.53 3.74 8.30
N MET A 383 7.71 3.65 9.35
CA MET A 383 8.14 3.31 10.69
C MET A 383 7.72 1.87 11.00
N CYS A 384 8.65 1.08 11.52
CA CYS A 384 8.42 -0.30 11.92
C CYS A 384 8.61 -0.44 13.43
N ALA A 385 7.71 -1.13 14.11
CA ALA A 385 7.88 -1.51 15.52
C ALA A 385 7.81 -3.02 15.67
N SER A 386 8.76 -3.62 16.37
CA SER A 386 8.75 -5.07 16.58
C SER A 386 7.62 -5.49 17.54
N PRO A 387 7.14 -6.74 17.46
CA PRO A 387 6.17 -7.27 18.43
C PRO A 387 6.63 -7.20 19.89
N ASP A 388 7.95 -7.20 20.10
CA ASP A 388 8.60 -7.22 21.42
C ASP A 388 8.90 -5.82 21.95
N GLN A 389 8.91 -4.79 21.09
CA GLN A 389 8.99 -3.37 21.45
C GLN A 389 7.68 -2.85 22.08
N ARG A 390 6.94 -3.73 22.78
CA ARG A 390 5.91 -3.30 23.72
C ARG A 390 6.61 -2.40 24.71
N THR A 391 6.35 -1.09 24.63
CA THR A 391 6.78 -0.16 25.65
C THR A 391 6.41 -0.75 27.00
N SER A 392 7.39 -0.88 27.89
CA SER A 392 7.35 -1.63 29.16
C SER A 392 6.32 -1.12 30.19
N LYS A 393 5.33 -0.34 29.77
CA LYS A 393 4.28 0.23 30.62
C LYS A 393 2.88 -0.36 30.43
N LEU A 394 2.55 -1.09 29.36
CA LEU A 394 1.17 -1.55 29.16
C LEU A 394 1.09 -2.94 28.51
N LEU A 395 0.49 -3.87 29.26
CA LEU A 395 0.04 -5.19 28.77
C LEU A 395 -1.22 -5.00 27.93
N THR A 396 -1.08 -4.47 26.72
CA THR A 396 -1.99 -4.48 25.55
C THR A 396 -1.51 -3.35 24.62
N PHE A 397 -1.29 -3.64 23.34
CA PHE A 397 -0.99 -2.60 22.35
C PHE A 397 -2.27 -1.76 22.22
N SER A 398 -2.29 -0.61 22.88
CA SER A 398 -3.45 0.28 22.86
C SER A 398 -3.34 1.22 21.66
N LEU A 399 -4.46 1.85 21.24
CA LEU A 399 -4.48 2.92 20.22
C LEU A 399 -3.43 4.03 20.47
N SER A 400 -2.90 4.14 21.69
CA SER A 400 -1.80 5.04 22.05
C SER A 400 -0.47 4.74 21.34
N ASP A 401 -0.13 3.47 21.09
CA ASP A 401 1.21 3.09 20.68
C ASP A 401 1.39 3.28 19.16
N THR A 402 0.34 2.99 18.38
CA THR A 402 0.29 3.36 16.96
C THR A 402 0.31 4.87 16.76
N ALA A 403 -0.37 5.64 17.63
CA ALA A 403 -0.36 7.09 17.58
C ALA A 403 1.04 7.68 17.84
N LEU A 404 1.83 7.07 18.74
CA LEU A 404 3.22 7.48 18.98
C LEU A 404 4.11 7.22 17.76
N LEU A 405 3.99 6.05 17.15
CA LEU A 405 4.72 5.72 15.92
C LEU A 405 4.34 6.65 14.76
N GLU A 406 3.05 6.98 14.62
CA GLU A 406 2.57 7.96 13.66
C GLU A 406 3.15 9.36 13.90
N GLU A 407 3.19 9.81 15.16
CA GLU A 407 3.76 11.11 15.53
C GLU A 407 5.26 11.17 15.23
N GLU A 408 6.00 10.11 15.55
CA GLU A 408 7.44 10.02 15.27
C GLU A 408 7.72 9.98 13.76
N LEU A 409 6.94 9.19 13.01
CA LEU A 409 7.01 9.15 11.56
C LEU A 409 6.72 10.54 10.95
N LYS A 410 5.72 11.24 11.46
CA LYS A 410 5.38 12.61 11.03
C LYS A 410 6.56 13.56 11.24
N LYS A 411 7.15 13.59 12.43
CA LYS A 411 8.32 14.44 12.73
C LYS A 411 9.50 14.13 11.82
N LEU A 412 9.74 12.87 11.50
CA LEU A 412 10.80 12.47 10.58
C LEU A 412 10.52 12.92 9.14
N ILE A 413 9.27 12.80 8.68
CA ILE A 413 8.86 13.30 7.36
C ILE A 413 9.02 14.82 7.28
N GLU A 414 8.61 15.56 8.32
CA GLU A 414 8.84 17.01 8.41
C GLU A 414 10.34 17.33 8.32
N ALA A 415 11.19 16.62 9.07
CA ALA A 415 12.63 16.78 8.98
C ALA A 415 13.17 16.47 7.58
N LEU A 416 12.71 15.41 6.93
CA LEU A 416 13.08 15.03 5.55
C LEU A 416 12.71 16.14 4.56
N ILE A 417 11.51 16.68 4.69
CA ILE A 417 11.03 17.77 3.84
C ILE A 417 11.89 19.01 4.06
N GLU A 418 12.02 19.47 5.30
CA GLU A 418 12.68 20.73 5.63
C GLU A 418 14.18 20.71 5.35
N ASN A 419 14.87 19.61 5.67
CA ASN A 419 16.33 19.54 5.61
C ASN A 419 16.86 18.98 4.28
N PHE A 420 16.12 18.03 3.67
CA PHE A 420 16.59 17.38 2.44
C PHE A 420 15.91 17.93 1.19
N LEU A 421 14.59 18.16 1.20
CA LEU A 421 13.92 18.70 0.02
C LEU A 421 13.95 20.24 -0.03
N GLU A 422 14.03 20.91 1.12
CA GLU A 422 14.00 22.38 1.28
C GLU A 422 13.00 23.08 0.31
N PRO A 423 11.68 22.76 0.35
CA PRO A 423 10.72 23.15 -0.70
C PRO A 423 10.72 24.63 -1.03
N SER A 424 10.70 25.51 -0.02
CA SER A 424 10.67 26.96 -0.20
C SER A 424 11.92 27.49 -0.90
N LYS A 425 13.09 26.89 -0.63
CA LYS A 425 14.37 27.27 -1.24
C LYS A 425 14.49 26.77 -2.68
N ASN A 426 13.96 25.58 -2.94
CA ASN A 426 14.04 24.90 -4.23
C ASN A 426 12.79 25.14 -5.11
N GLY A 427 11.88 26.03 -4.71
CA GLY A 427 10.65 26.30 -5.47
C GLY A 427 9.78 25.06 -5.71
N LEU A 428 9.84 24.07 -4.82
CA LEU A 428 9.05 22.86 -4.94
C LEU A 428 7.61 23.19 -4.58
N THR A 429 6.68 22.84 -5.47
CA THR A 429 5.26 22.94 -5.14
C THR A 429 4.89 21.65 -4.43
N TRP A 430 4.30 21.73 -3.23
CA TRP A 430 3.62 20.58 -2.64
C TRP A 430 2.65 20.01 -3.68
N ARG A 431 2.28 18.74 -3.63
CA ARG A 431 1.16 18.26 -4.45
C ARG A 431 0.00 19.27 -4.26
N SER A 432 -0.26 20.09 -5.27
CA SER A 432 -1.43 20.96 -5.26
C SER A 432 -2.56 19.98 -5.39
N VAL A 433 -3.27 19.80 -4.28
CA VAL A 433 -4.44 18.95 -4.18
C VAL A 433 -5.40 19.32 -5.31
#